data_AF-A0A0B1THG3-F1
#
_entry.id   AF-A0A0B1THG3-F1
#
_cell.length_a   1.000
_cell.length_b   1.000
_cell.length_c   1.000
_cell.angle_alpha   90.00
_cell.angle_beta   90.00
_cell.angle_gamma   90.00
#
_symmetry.space_group_name_H-M   'P 1'
#
loop_
_entity.id
_entity.type
_entity.pdbx_description
1 polymer ?
#
loop_
_entity_poly.entity_id
_entity_poly.type
_entity_poly.pdbx_seq_one_letter_code
_entity_poly.pdbx_strand_id
1 'polypeptide(L)'
;MSDELFRKQEELERKSQELRQREEELNRRAQQQNLNAGARGSTTQHPHNWPPLPAFIPIEPCFYQDIEVEIPVQFQKTVTVVYYVFLIYVLALTVNVIASLFYMVFAQGPIGQVMLAIIQLCLFSPCSFLFWFRPVYKAFRNDSSFNFMVFFFVLFFHSIFTLVQTLGVSSYACGWINTIETFGVSIPVALIMLLSALCFTAAFTGMVYALLRVHKLYRGSGFSIDKARQEFTNGVMADRNVQAATSAAASAAAGAAFQQATQGRF
;
A
#
# COMPACT_ATOMS: atom_id res chain seq x y z
N MET A 1 -16.64 -36.27 -46.31
CA MET A 1 -15.54 -35.41 -45.81
C MET A 1 -16.01 -33.98 -45.58
N SER A 2 -16.74 -33.35 -46.50
CA SER A 2 -17.29 -32.00 -46.31
C SER A 2 -18.35 -31.90 -45.20
N ASP A 3 -19.24 -32.88 -45.06
CA ASP A 3 -20.28 -32.88 -44.01
C ASP A 3 -19.71 -33.05 -42.59
N GLU A 4 -18.65 -33.84 -42.43
CA GLU A 4 -17.95 -34.00 -41.15
C GLU A 4 -17.26 -32.70 -40.72
N LEU A 5 -16.65 -31.98 -41.67
CA LEU A 5 -16.06 -30.67 -41.41
C LEU A 5 -17.12 -29.65 -41.01
N PHE A 6 -18.26 -29.64 -41.70
CA PHE A 6 -19.37 -28.74 -41.38
C PHE A 6 -19.91 -28.99 -39.96
N ARG A 7 -20.10 -30.26 -39.58
CA ARG A 7 -20.55 -30.65 -38.24
C ARG A 7 -19.56 -30.26 -37.14
N LYS A 8 -18.25 -30.34 -37.42
CA LYS A 8 -17.19 -29.92 -36.51
C LYS A 8 -17.12 -28.40 -36.35
N GLN A 9 -17.37 -27.66 -37.44
CA GLN A 9 -17.42 -26.20 -37.45
C GLN A 9 -18.57 -25.70 -36.56
N GLU A 10 -19.74 -26.34 -36.68
CA GLU A 10 -20.94 -26.02 -35.90
C GLU A 10 -20.77 -26.38 -34.40
N GLU A 11 -20.14 -27.51 -34.08
CA GLU A 11 -19.77 -27.85 -32.70
C GLU A 11 -18.78 -26.85 -32.08
N LEU A 12 -17.78 -26.41 -32.85
CA LEU A 12 -16.80 -25.42 -32.41
C LEU A 12 -17.47 -24.06 -32.16
N GLU A 13 -18.39 -23.64 -33.03
CA GLU A 13 -19.15 -22.41 -32.84
C GLU A 13 -20.03 -22.47 -31.60
N ARG A 14 -20.77 -23.56 -31.37
CA ARG A 14 -21.56 -23.76 -30.13
C ARG A 14 -20.68 -23.68 -28.89
N LYS A 15 -19.53 -24.35 -28.91
CA LYS A 15 -18.60 -24.37 -27.78
C LYS A 15 -17.96 -22.99 -27.55
N SER A 16 -17.69 -22.23 -28.62
CA SER A 16 -17.18 -20.87 -28.53
C SER A 16 -18.20 -19.90 -27.93
N GLN A 17 -19.48 -20.05 -28.28
CA GLN A 17 -20.57 -19.24 -27.74
C GLN A 17 -20.82 -19.56 -26.27
N GLU A 18 -20.80 -20.85 -25.90
CA GLU A 18 -20.92 -21.26 -24.50
C GLU A 18 -19.76 -20.74 -23.63
N LEU A 19 -18.53 -20.77 -24.16
CA LEU A 19 -17.36 -20.22 -23.48
C LEU A 19 -17.48 -18.70 -23.28
N ARG A 20 -17.94 -17.97 -24.30
CA ARG A 20 -18.19 -16.51 -24.19
C ARG A 20 -19.25 -16.20 -23.14
N GLN A 21 -20.35 -16.95 -23.10
CA GLN A 21 -21.39 -16.76 -22.09
C GLN A 21 -20.85 -17.04 -20.68
N ARG A 22 -20.07 -18.11 -20.50
CA ARG A 22 -19.40 -18.39 -19.22
C ARG A 22 -18.41 -17.30 -18.83
N GLU A 23 -17.64 -16.78 -19.78
CA GLU A 23 -16.67 -15.70 -19.55
C GLU A 23 -17.37 -14.40 -19.17
N GLU A 24 -18.45 -14.02 -19.86
CA GLU A 24 -19.29 -12.88 -19.51
C GLU A 24 -19.94 -13.06 -18.12
N GLU A 25 -20.40 -14.27 -17.79
CA GLU A 25 -20.97 -14.54 -16.46
C GLU A 25 -19.89 -14.47 -15.36
N LEU A 26 -18.69 -15.01 -15.61
CA LEU A 26 -17.54 -14.91 -14.70
C LEU A 26 -17.12 -13.45 -14.53
N ASN A 27 -17.08 -12.69 -15.62
CA ASN A 27 -16.74 -11.27 -15.60
C ASN A 27 -17.82 -10.45 -14.89
N ARG A 28 -19.10 -10.77 -15.09
CA ARG A 28 -20.22 -10.15 -14.35
C ARG A 28 -20.14 -10.46 -12.86
N ARG A 29 -19.83 -11.71 -12.49
CA ARG A 29 -19.62 -12.11 -11.09
C ARG A 29 -18.39 -11.42 -10.49
N ALA A 30 -17.27 -11.34 -11.21
CA ALA A 30 -16.06 -10.65 -10.78
C ALA A 30 -16.29 -9.13 -10.62
N GLN A 31 -16.98 -8.51 -11.58
CA GLN A 31 -17.31 -7.09 -11.53
C GLN A 31 -18.30 -6.79 -10.40
N GLN A 32 -19.30 -7.65 -10.18
CA GLN A 32 -20.24 -7.54 -9.05
C GLN A 32 -19.53 -7.76 -7.70
N GLN A 33 -18.52 -8.64 -7.65
CA GLN A 33 -17.68 -8.82 -6.47
C GLN A 33 -16.77 -7.60 -6.22
N ASN A 34 -16.26 -6.95 -7.28
CA ASN A 34 -15.46 -5.73 -7.19
C ASN A 34 -16.31 -4.50 -6.80
N LEU A 35 -17.53 -4.40 -7.34
CA LEU A 35 -18.54 -3.40 -6.93
C LEU A 35 -18.96 -3.60 -5.48
N ASN A 36 -19.18 -4.84 -5.03
CA ASN A 36 -19.47 -5.12 -3.63
C ASN A 36 -18.25 -4.94 -2.72
N ALA A 37 -17.02 -5.16 -3.19
CA ALA A 37 -15.80 -4.88 -2.43
C ALA A 37 -15.54 -3.36 -2.30
N GLY A 38 -15.86 -2.58 -3.35
CA GLY A 38 -15.80 -1.12 -3.34
C GLY A 38 -16.96 -0.46 -2.57
N ALA A 39 -18.17 -1.01 -2.64
CA ALA A 39 -19.35 -0.51 -1.93
C ALA A 39 -19.38 -0.96 -0.44
N ARG A 40 -18.81 -2.12 -0.10
CA ARG A 40 -18.57 -2.52 1.31
C ARG A 40 -17.53 -1.65 2.03
N GLY A 41 -16.83 -0.78 1.31
CA GLY A 41 -16.02 0.29 1.91
C GLY A 41 -16.84 1.48 2.43
N SER A 42 -18.17 1.52 2.21
CA SER A 42 -19.00 2.70 2.50
C SER A 42 -20.29 2.43 3.31
N THR A 43 -20.83 1.20 3.35
CA THR A 43 -22.19 0.99 3.91
C THR A 43 -22.42 -0.22 4.82
N THR A 44 -21.38 -0.87 5.35
CA THR A 44 -21.51 -1.79 6.49
C THR A 44 -20.62 -1.32 7.63
N GLN A 45 -21.23 -0.69 8.63
CA GLN A 45 -20.62 -0.19 9.88
C GLN A 45 -19.97 -1.34 10.66
N HIS A 46 -18.78 -1.78 10.26
CA HIS A 46 -17.88 -2.38 11.21
C HIS A 46 -17.29 -1.25 12.06
N PRO A 47 -17.34 -1.31 13.40
CA PRO A 47 -16.77 -0.27 14.24
C PRO A 47 -15.28 -0.13 13.94
N HIS A 48 -14.81 1.10 13.76
CA HIS A 48 -13.39 1.35 13.56
C HIS A 48 -12.59 0.80 14.76
N ASN A 49 -11.53 0.04 14.48
CA ASN A 49 -10.78 -0.71 15.49
C ASN A 49 -9.28 -0.33 15.52
N TRP A 50 -8.85 0.60 14.66
CA TRP A 50 -7.44 0.95 14.49
C TRP A 50 -7.22 2.47 14.38
N PRO A 51 -6.21 3.04 15.08
CA PRO A 51 -5.32 2.39 16.06
C PRO A 51 -6.04 2.13 17.41
N PRO A 52 -5.70 1.06 18.15
CA PRO A 52 -6.30 0.69 19.43
C PRO A 52 -5.48 1.41 20.49
N LEU A 53 -5.68 2.73 20.54
CA LEU A 53 -4.97 3.54 21.50
C LEU A 53 -5.68 3.42 22.86
N PRO A 54 -4.93 3.46 23.98
CA PRO A 54 -5.53 3.63 25.28
C PRO A 54 -6.45 4.86 25.27
N ALA A 55 -7.61 4.79 25.93
CA ALA A 55 -8.64 5.84 25.94
C ALA A 55 -8.16 7.23 26.43
N PHE A 56 -6.91 7.35 26.88
CA PHE A 56 -6.25 8.58 27.28
C PHE A 56 -5.66 9.38 26.09
N ILE A 57 -5.47 8.77 24.92
CA ILE A 57 -4.98 9.46 23.72
C ILE A 57 -6.20 9.89 22.90
N PRO A 58 -6.39 11.20 22.61
CA PRO A 58 -7.54 11.74 21.88
C PRO A 58 -7.42 11.48 20.37
N ILE A 59 -7.25 10.22 19.98
CA ILE A 59 -7.27 9.75 18.60
C ILE A 59 -8.30 8.63 18.57
N GLU A 60 -9.49 8.93 18.06
CA GLU A 60 -10.51 7.91 17.82
C GLU A 60 -10.00 6.90 16.80
N PRO A 61 -10.35 5.61 16.93
CA PRO A 61 -10.09 4.64 15.88
C PRO A 61 -10.63 5.19 14.54
N CYS A 62 -9.73 5.57 13.63
CA CYS A 62 -10.13 6.16 12.36
C CYS A 62 -10.49 5.11 11.33
N PHE A 63 -10.12 3.85 11.57
CA PHE A 63 -10.18 2.81 10.54
C PHE A 63 -10.60 1.44 11.04
N TYR A 64 -11.39 0.75 10.22
CA TYR A 64 -11.57 -0.69 10.35
C TYR A 64 -10.39 -1.42 9.71
N GLN A 65 -9.85 -2.41 10.41
CA GLN A 65 -8.70 -3.21 10.00
C GLN A 65 -8.92 -4.62 10.56
N ASP A 66 -9.18 -5.58 9.67
CA ASP A 66 -9.35 -6.99 10.03
C ASP A 66 -8.69 -7.86 8.97
N ILE A 67 -7.48 -8.34 9.28
CA ILE A 67 -6.65 -9.12 8.35
C ILE A 67 -7.29 -10.50 8.10
N GLU A 68 -7.99 -11.07 9.08
CA GLU A 68 -8.53 -12.42 8.98
C GLU A 68 -9.77 -12.47 8.08
N VAL A 69 -10.57 -11.41 8.08
CA VAL A 69 -11.80 -11.31 7.29
C VAL A 69 -11.54 -10.73 5.90
N GLU A 70 -10.66 -9.73 5.76
CA GLU A 70 -10.52 -8.99 4.50
C GLU A 70 -9.42 -9.53 3.56
N ILE A 71 -8.45 -10.29 4.07
CA ILE A 71 -7.33 -10.81 3.26
C ILE A 71 -7.49 -12.32 3.05
N PRO A 72 -7.32 -12.84 1.81
CA PRO A 72 -7.32 -14.28 1.56
C PRO A 72 -6.30 -15.03 2.44
N VAL A 73 -6.68 -16.17 2.99
CA VAL A 73 -5.91 -16.98 3.98
C VAL A 73 -4.45 -17.21 3.59
N GLN A 74 -4.18 -17.29 2.29
CA GLN A 74 -2.87 -17.49 1.69
C GLN A 74 -1.89 -16.32 1.96
N PHE A 75 -2.42 -15.09 2.05
CA PHE A 75 -1.64 -13.85 2.15
C PHE A 75 -1.67 -13.22 3.55
N GLN A 76 -2.57 -13.65 4.43
CA GLN A 76 -2.75 -13.12 5.79
C GLN A 76 -1.43 -13.02 6.54
N LYS A 77 -0.65 -14.11 6.60
CA LYS A 77 0.66 -14.14 7.30
C LYS A 77 1.62 -13.07 6.78
N THR A 78 1.63 -12.81 5.48
CA THR A 78 2.51 -11.79 4.89
C THR A 78 2.07 -10.39 5.29
N VAL A 79 0.77 -10.09 5.20
CA VAL A 79 0.21 -8.79 5.59
C VAL A 79 0.39 -8.53 7.09
N THR A 80 0.22 -9.56 7.92
CA THR A 80 0.49 -9.50 9.37
C THR A 80 1.96 -9.20 9.66
N VAL A 81 2.91 -9.81 8.94
CA VAL A 81 4.33 -9.49 9.14
C VAL A 81 4.63 -8.04 8.74
N VAL A 82 4.14 -7.60 7.58
CA VAL A 82 4.27 -6.20 7.13
C VAL A 82 3.73 -5.23 8.19
N TYR A 83 2.60 -5.57 8.80
CA TYR A 83 2.02 -4.79 9.87
C TYR A 83 2.90 -4.73 11.13
N TYR A 84 3.44 -5.86 11.58
CA TYR A 84 4.37 -5.86 12.71
C TYR A 84 5.64 -5.05 12.42
N VAL A 85 6.14 -5.08 11.17
CA VAL A 85 7.26 -4.23 10.75
C VAL A 85 6.91 -2.75 10.89
N PHE A 86 5.70 -2.35 10.50
CA PHE A 86 5.20 -0.99 10.72
C PHE A 86 5.19 -0.63 12.22
N LEU A 87 4.66 -1.51 13.07
CA LEU A 87 4.63 -1.27 14.53
C LEU A 87 6.04 -1.17 15.14
N ILE A 88 6.97 -2.02 14.71
CA ILE A 88 8.38 -1.96 15.13
C ILE A 88 9.01 -0.62 14.72
N TYR A 89 8.69 -0.11 13.53
CA TYR A 89 9.18 1.21 13.09
C TYR A 89 8.61 2.35 13.95
N VAL A 90 7.30 2.35 14.24
CA VAL A 90 6.70 3.34 15.14
C VAL A 90 7.31 3.27 16.54
N LEU A 91 7.52 2.05 17.07
CA LEU A 91 8.21 1.83 18.34
C LEU A 91 9.64 2.40 18.31
N ALA A 92 10.40 2.18 17.23
CA ALA A 92 11.74 2.73 17.07
C ALA A 92 11.74 4.27 17.12
N LEU A 93 10.77 4.92 16.46
CA LEU A 93 10.61 6.37 16.53
C LEU A 93 10.28 6.85 17.97
N THR A 94 9.43 6.13 18.70
CA THR A 94 9.10 6.47 20.09
C THR A 94 10.32 6.32 21.01
N VAL A 95 11.04 5.20 20.90
CA VAL A 95 12.28 4.96 21.66
C VAL A 95 13.32 6.03 21.31
N ASN A 96 13.41 6.45 20.05
CA ASN A 96 14.32 7.51 19.62
C ASN A 96 14.00 8.88 20.25
N VAL A 97 12.73 9.25 20.43
CA VAL A 97 12.35 10.47 21.16
C VAL A 97 12.85 10.41 22.61
N ILE A 98 12.67 9.27 23.28
CA ILE A 98 13.14 9.09 24.66
C ILE A 98 14.67 9.13 24.71
N ALA A 99 15.35 8.38 23.83
CA ALA A 99 16.81 8.31 23.77
C ALA A 99 17.43 9.69 23.48
N SER A 100 16.88 10.44 22.52
CA SER A 100 17.36 11.78 22.20
C SER A 100 17.12 12.77 23.35
N LEU A 101 16.01 12.65 24.08
CA LEU A 101 15.75 13.47 25.26
C LEU A 101 16.79 13.23 26.36
N PHE A 102 17.09 11.96 26.66
CA PHE A 102 18.14 11.61 27.63
C PHE A 102 19.52 12.05 27.15
N TYR A 103 19.80 11.91 25.86
CA TYR A 103 21.05 12.37 25.26
C TYR A 103 21.23 13.88 25.41
N MET A 104 20.17 14.67 25.16
CA MET A 104 20.17 16.11 25.35
C MET A 104 20.40 16.51 26.81
N VAL A 105 19.68 15.92 27.75
CA VAL A 105 19.71 16.32 29.18
C VAL A 105 20.99 15.87 29.88
N PHE A 106 21.46 14.65 29.60
CA PHE A 106 22.51 13.99 30.41
C PHE A 106 23.85 13.81 29.69
N ALA A 107 23.93 14.04 28.39
CA ALA A 107 25.16 13.87 27.61
C ALA A 107 25.41 15.03 26.62
N GLN A 108 24.83 16.20 26.86
CA GLN A 108 25.02 17.42 26.06
C GLN A 108 24.63 17.25 24.58
N GLY A 109 23.68 16.36 24.29
CA GLY A 109 23.17 16.15 22.93
C GLY A 109 22.48 17.39 22.34
N PRO A 110 22.50 17.58 21.01
CA PRO A 110 21.87 18.75 20.39
C PRO A 110 20.35 18.76 20.57
N ILE A 111 19.78 19.91 20.95
CA ILE A 111 18.32 20.09 21.05
C ILE A 111 17.59 19.81 19.72
N GLY A 112 18.26 20.10 18.60
CA GLY A 112 17.74 19.83 17.26
C GLY A 112 17.42 18.35 17.04
N GLN A 113 18.17 17.43 17.65
CA GLN A 113 17.95 15.99 17.51
C GLN A 113 16.65 15.54 18.19
N VAL A 114 16.29 16.13 19.33
CA VAL A 114 15.01 15.85 20.02
C VAL A 114 13.84 16.39 19.22
N MET A 115 13.93 17.64 18.77
CA MET A 115 12.88 18.26 17.96
C MET A 115 12.65 17.49 16.66
N LEU A 116 13.74 17.07 16.02
CA LEU A 116 13.67 16.24 14.84
C LEU A 116 13.03 14.88 15.16
N ALA A 117 13.39 14.21 16.27
CA ALA A 117 12.78 12.94 16.67
C ALA A 117 11.26 13.05 16.88
N ILE A 118 10.78 14.15 17.48
CA ILE A 118 9.34 14.41 17.66
C ILE A 118 8.65 14.62 16.30
N ILE A 119 9.23 15.43 15.42
CA ILE A 119 8.70 15.66 14.06
C ILE A 119 8.64 14.33 13.29
N GLN A 120 9.71 13.52 13.37
CA GLN A 120 9.77 12.21 12.72
C GLN A 120 8.69 11.27 13.25
N LEU A 121 8.46 11.22 14.57
CA LEU A 121 7.39 10.42 15.16
C LEU A 121 6.01 10.86 14.65
N CYS A 122 5.72 12.17 14.69
CA CYS A 122 4.42 12.71 14.30
C CYS A 122 4.15 12.62 12.79
N LEU A 123 5.18 12.77 11.95
CA LEU A 123 5.02 12.76 10.49
C LEU A 123 5.15 11.35 9.91
N PHE A 124 6.20 10.61 10.28
CA PHE A 124 6.46 9.32 9.66
C PHE A 124 5.59 8.20 10.18
N SER A 125 5.01 8.29 11.38
CA SER A 125 4.02 7.32 11.85
C SER A 125 2.77 7.29 10.94
N PRO A 126 2.05 8.40 10.70
CA PRO A 126 0.90 8.39 9.79
C PRO A 126 1.33 8.20 8.33
N CYS A 127 2.44 8.78 7.87
CA CYS A 127 2.89 8.61 6.49
C CYS A 127 3.26 7.15 6.17
N SER A 128 3.94 6.44 7.07
CA SER A 128 4.27 5.02 6.87
C SER A 128 3.02 4.15 6.78
N PHE A 129 2.02 4.43 7.63
CA PHE A 129 0.73 3.76 7.55
C PHE A 129 0.02 4.00 6.21
N LEU A 130 -0.05 5.27 5.77
CA LEU A 130 -0.79 5.66 4.57
C LEU A 130 -0.09 5.30 3.26
N PHE A 131 1.24 5.39 3.20
CA PHE A 131 1.96 5.30 1.93
C PHE A 131 2.57 3.93 1.63
N TRP A 132 2.68 3.02 2.61
CA TRP A 132 3.12 1.66 2.29
C TRP A 132 2.25 0.57 2.91
N PHE A 133 1.88 0.66 4.20
CA PHE A 133 1.02 -0.37 4.80
C PHE A 133 -0.37 -0.43 4.15
N ARG A 134 -0.99 0.73 3.93
CA ARG A 134 -2.30 0.83 3.28
C ARG A 134 -2.31 0.34 1.83
N PRO A 135 -1.36 0.77 0.96
CA PRO A 135 -1.24 0.22 -0.39
C PRO A 135 -1.08 -1.30 -0.39
N VAL A 136 -0.20 -1.87 0.43
CA VAL A 136 -0.02 -3.34 0.41
C VAL A 136 -1.24 -4.08 0.95
N TYR A 137 -1.93 -3.53 1.95
CA TYR A 137 -3.20 -4.07 2.42
C TYR A 137 -4.25 -4.10 1.30
N LYS A 138 -4.42 -2.98 0.60
CA LYS A 138 -5.34 -2.87 -0.55
C LYS A 138 -4.92 -3.77 -1.71
N ALA A 139 -3.61 -3.93 -1.93
CA ALA A 139 -3.06 -4.77 -2.98
C ALA A 139 -3.43 -6.24 -2.77
N PHE A 140 -3.27 -6.76 -1.55
CA PHE A 140 -3.64 -8.14 -1.23
C PHE A 140 -5.16 -8.36 -1.10
N ARG A 141 -5.93 -7.35 -0.68
CA ARG A 141 -7.39 -7.44 -0.60
C ARG A 141 -8.05 -7.50 -1.98
N ASN A 142 -7.63 -6.62 -2.89
CA ASN A 142 -8.29 -6.42 -4.18
C ASN A 142 -7.49 -7.00 -5.36
N ASP A 143 -6.43 -7.77 -5.10
CA ASP A 143 -5.54 -8.32 -6.13
C ASP A 143 -5.00 -7.22 -7.07
N SER A 144 -4.62 -6.06 -6.51
CA SER A 144 -4.28 -4.88 -7.30
C SER A 144 -2.78 -4.70 -7.51
N SER A 145 -2.36 -4.86 -8.77
CA SER A 145 -0.98 -4.73 -9.23
C SER A 145 -0.41 -3.32 -9.04
N PHE A 146 -1.24 -2.29 -9.22
CA PHE A 146 -0.83 -0.89 -9.06
C PHE A 146 -0.45 -0.57 -7.61
N ASN A 147 -1.24 -1.05 -6.64
CA ASN A 147 -0.96 -0.81 -5.22
C ASN A 147 0.32 -1.54 -4.76
N PHE A 148 0.65 -2.70 -5.36
CA PHE A 148 1.94 -3.36 -5.15
C PHE A 148 3.12 -2.49 -5.62
N MET A 149 3.02 -1.83 -6.78
CA MET A 149 4.08 -0.96 -7.30
C MET A 149 4.33 0.26 -6.40
N VAL A 150 3.27 0.91 -5.93
CA VAL A 150 3.36 2.01 -4.95
C VAL A 150 4.03 1.53 -3.66
N PHE A 151 3.62 0.37 -3.14
CA PHE A 151 4.23 -0.22 -1.96
C PHE A 151 5.74 -0.45 -2.13
N PHE A 152 6.18 -1.09 -3.21
CA PHE A 152 7.61 -1.35 -3.43
C PHE A 152 8.41 -0.08 -3.55
N PHE A 153 7.91 0.89 -4.31
CA PHE A 153 8.59 2.18 -4.51
C PHE A 153 8.74 2.94 -3.20
N VAL A 154 7.64 3.12 -2.46
CA VAL A 154 7.66 3.86 -1.19
C VAL A 154 8.51 3.13 -0.15
N LEU A 155 8.30 1.81 0.03
CA LEU A 155 9.03 1.05 1.04
C LEU A 155 10.53 1.01 0.76
N PHE A 156 10.95 1.00 -0.52
CA PHE A 156 12.36 1.05 -0.89
C PHE A 156 13.03 2.35 -0.42
N PHE A 157 12.47 3.52 -0.76
CA PHE A 157 13.03 4.80 -0.30
C PHE A 157 12.91 4.97 1.22
N HIS A 158 11.80 4.52 1.81
CA HIS A 158 11.64 4.51 3.27
C HIS A 158 12.74 3.66 3.93
N SER A 159 13.07 2.50 3.36
CA SER A 159 14.15 1.66 3.91
C SER A 159 15.52 2.33 3.88
N ILE A 160 15.84 3.09 2.82
CA ILE A 160 17.08 3.89 2.75
C ILE A 160 17.09 4.96 3.84
N PHE A 161 15.95 5.63 4.06
CA PHE A 161 15.83 6.62 5.11
C PHE A 161 15.99 6.00 6.51
N THR A 162 15.38 4.84 6.76
CA THR A 162 15.53 4.11 8.02
C THR A 162 16.96 3.58 8.21
N LEU A 163 17.68 3.28 7.14
CA LEU A 163 19.11 2.97 7.22
C LEU A 163 19.92 4.17 7.72
N VAL A 164 19.65 5.38 7.21
CA VAL A 164 20.29 6.62 7.71
C VAL A 164 20.00 6.84 9.20
N GLN A 165 18.75 6.65 9.63
CA GLN A 165 18.37 6.71 11.05
C GLN A 165 19.11 5.65 11.89
N THR A 166 19.23 4.43 11.37
CA THR A 166 19.94 3.33 12.03
C THR A 166 21.41 3.65 12.24
N LEU A 167 22.06 4.27 11.25
CA LEU A 167 23.46 4.68 11.35
C LEU A 167 23.62 5.89 12.30
N GLY A 168 22.65 6.79 12.35
CA GLY A 168 22.70 8.00 13.19
C GLY A 168 23.60 9.10 12.61
N VAL A 169 23.78 9.13 11.28
CA VAL A 169 24.60 10.13 10.59
C VAL A 169 24.00 11.54 10.77
N SER A 170 24.84 12.55 10.98
CA SER A 170 24.43 13.97 11.07
C SER A 170 23.34 14.26 12.11
N SER A 171 23.35 13.57 13.25
CA SER A 171 22.41 13.77 14.36
C SER A 171 20.92 13.58 13.98
N TYR A 172 20.66 12.76 12.96
CA TYR A 172 19.31 12.54 12.44
C TYR A 172 18.44 11.68 13.40
N ALA A 173 19.07 10.76 14.11
CA ALA A 173 18.47 9.89 15.13
C ALA A 173 19.57 9.37 16.07
N CYS A 174 19.17 8.80 17.21
CA CYS A 174 20.04 7.98 18.06
C CYS A 174 20.26 6.63 17.36
N GLY A 175 21.35 6.56 16.58
CA GLY A 175 21.77 5.39 15.81
C GLY A 175 23.11 4.86 16.30
N TRP A 176 23.74 3.99 15.52
CA TRP A 176 24.98 3.33 15.96
C TRP A 176 26.15 4.29 16.19
N ILE A 177 26.38 5.25 15.30
CA ILE A 177 27.57 6.12 15.33
C ILE A 177 27.59 6.97 16.61
N ASN A 178 26.54 7.77 16.83
CA ASN A 178 26.46 8.63 18.01
C ASN A 178 26.29 7.84 19.32
N THR A 179 25.72 6.63 19.29
CA THR A 179 25.71 5.73 20.45
C THR A 179 27.13 5.33 20.86
N ILE A 180 27.96 4.92 19.89
CA ILE A 180 29.35 4.50 20.15
C ILE A 180 30.16 5.66 20.75
N GLU A 181 30.01 6.87 20.20
CA GLU A 181 30.65 8.08 20.72
C GLU A 181 30.21 8.41 22.15
N THR A 182 28.92 8.21 22.46
CA THR A 182 28.34 8.53 23.78
C THR A 182 28.84 7.61 24.89
N PHE A 183 29.35 6.40 24.59
CA PHE A 183 29.97 5.54 25.61
C PHE A 183 31.18 6.20 26.29
N GLY A 184 31.88 7.11 25.59
CA GLY A 184 32.98 7.89 26.16
C GLY A 184 32.53 9.04 27.07
N VAL A 185 31.23 9.37 27.08
CA VAL A 185 30.66 10.49 27.84
C VAL A 185 29.84 9.97 29.02
N SER A 186 28.87 9.10 28.76
CA SER A 186 27.95 8.58 29.78
C SER A 186 27.42 7.21 29.38
N ILE A 187 27.86 6.17 30.11
CA ILE A 187 27.47 4.77 29.87
C ILE A 187 25.94 4.58 29.95
N PRO A 188 25.22 5.12 30.97
CA PRO A 188 23.76 4.92 31.05
C PRO A 188 23.01 5.50 29.84
N VAL A 189 23.41 6.67 29.36
CA VAL A 189 22.79 7.32 28.19
C VAL A 189 23.10 6.52 26.92
N ALA A 190 24.34 6.06 26.76
CA ALA A 190 24.74 5.23 25.63
C ALA A 190 23.94 3.92 25.57
N LEU A 191 23.60 3.29 26.70
CA LEU A 191 22.74 2.10 26.71
C LEU A 191 21.31 2.38 26.22
N ILE A 192 20.74 3.54 26.55
CA ILE A 192 19.41 3.95 26.05
C ILE A 192 19.48 4.23 24.55
N MET A 193 20.53 4.90 24.08
CA MET A 193 20.74 5.14 22.64
C MET A 193 20.99 3.84 21.88
N LEU A 194 21.68 2.87 22.48
CA LEU A 194 21.88 1.53 21.92
C LEU A 194 20.55 0.81 21.71
N LEU A 195 19.62 0.93 22.66
CA LEU A 195 18.27 0.38 22.49
C LEU A 195 17.57 1.02 21.26
N SER A 196 17.67 2.34 21.08
CA SER A 196 17.16 3.03 19.89
C SER A 196 17.79 2.49 18.60
N ALA A 197 19.12 2.35 18.56
CA ALA A 197 19.85 1.83 17.41
C ALA A 197 19.44 0.39 17.05
N LEU A 198 19.23 -0.47 18.07
CA LEU A 198 18.75 -1.84 17.88
C LEU A 198 17.31 -1.87 17.34
N CYS A 199 16.42 -1.02 17.86
CA CYS A 199 15.05 -0.90 17.35
C CYS A 199 15.03 -0.45 15.89
N PHE A 200 15.84 0.54 15.50
CA PHE A 200 15.96 0.96 14.09
C PHE A 200 16.55 -0.14 13.21
N THR A 201 17.54 -0.90 13.72
CA THR A 201 18.11 -2.06 13.00
C THR A 201 17.04 -3.13 12.75
N ALA A 202 16.21 -3.43 13.75
CA ALA A 202 15.09 -4.35 13.62
C ALA A 202 14.04 -3.84 12.62
N ALA A 203 13.71 -2.55 12.66
CA ALA A 203 12.80 -1.92 11.72
C ALA A 203 13.33 -1.99 10.28
N PHE A 204 14.59 -1.60 10.04
CA PHE A 204 15.23 -1.67 8.73
C PHE A 204 15.27 -3.09 8.18
N THR A 205 15.71 -4.06 8.99
CA THR A 205 15.75 -5.47 8.61
C THR A 205 14.35 -5.99 8.30
N GLY A 206 13.36 -5.61 9.10
CA GLY A 206 11.95 -5.91 8.86
C GLY A 206 11.43 -5.34 7.55
N MET A 207 11.75 -4.08 7.22
CA MET A 207 11.36 -3.45 5.96
C MET A 207 11.97 -4.15 4.74
N VAL A 208 13.26 -4.48 4.80
CA VAL A 208 13.93 -5.24 3.73
C VAL A 208 13.33 -6.64 3.60
N TYR A 209 13.09 -7.33 4.71
CA TYR A 209 12.43 -8.64 4.71
C TYR A 209 11.03 -8.58 4.10
N ALA A 210 10.22 -7.59 4.49
CA ALA A 210 8.89 -7.37 3.95
C ALA A 210 8.92 -7.11 2.44
N LEU A 211 9.85 -6.27 1.96
CA LEU A 211 10.05 -5.98 0.55
C LEU A 211 10.36 -7.26 -0.23
N LEU A 212 11.34 -8.05 0.22
CA LEU A 212 11.73 -9.30 -0.42
C LEU A 212 10.60 -10.34 -0.40
N ARG A 213 9.87 -10.45 0.72
CA ARG A 213 8.78 -11.41 0.88
C ARG A 213 7.61 -11.10 -0.05
N VAL A 214 7.17 -9.84 -0.07
CA VAL A 214 6.07 -9.40 -0.94
C VAL A 214 6.50 -9.45 -2.40
N HIS A 215 7.75 -9.11 -2.73
CA HIS A 215 8.28 -9.22 -4.09
C HIS A 215 8.32 -10.67 -4.60
N LYS A 216 8.71 -11.63 -3.74
CA LYS A 216 8.69 -13.06 -4.08
C LYS A 216 7.26 -13.55 -4.35
N LEU A 217 6.29 -13.11 -3.55
CA LEU A 217 4.87 -13.41 -3.78
C LEU A 217 4.36 -12.77 -5.08
N TYR A 218 4.67 -11.49 -5.31
CA TYR A 218 4.30 -10.76 -6.52
C TYR A 218 4.82 -11.45 -7.79
N ARG A 219 6.10 -11.85 -7.81
CA ARG A 219 6.69 -12.61 -8.95
C ARG A 219 6.14 -14.02 -9.09
N GLY A 220 5.81 -14.69 -8.00
CA GLY A 220 5.28 -16.07 -8.02
C GLY A 220 3.82 -16.17 -8.48
N SER A 221 3.04 -15.10 -8.27
CA SER A 221 1.60 -15.08 -8.55
C SER A 221 1.23 -14.55 -9.95
N GLY A 222 2.20 -14.29 -10.83
CA GLY A 222 1.93 -13.87 -12.22
C GLY A 222 1.38 -12.45 -12.37
N PHE A 223 1.51 -11.59 -11.35
CA PHE A 223 1.18 -10.17 -11.49
C PHE A 223 2.19 -9.49 -12.42
N SER A 224 1.75 -9.09 -13.61
CA SER A 224 2.58 -8.43 -14.61
C SER A 224 2.39 -6.91 -14.61
N ILE A 225 3.39 -6.19 -15.15
CA ILE A 225 3.29 -4.75 -15.44
C ILE A 225 2.14 -4.48 -16.43
N ASP A 226 1.84 -5.42 -17.33
CA ASP A 226 0.73 -5.30 -18.27
C ASP A 226 -0.64 -5.36 -17.56
N LYS A 227 -0.78 -6.22 -16.53
CA LYS A 227 -1.96 -6.22 -15.66
C LYS A 227 -2.08 -4.90 -14.90
N ALA A 228 -0.96 -4.34 -14.42
CA ALA A 228 -0.95 -3.01 -13.78
C ALA A 228 -1.38 -1.87 -14.73
N ARG A 229 -0.95 -1.92 -16.00
CA ARG A 229 -1.40 -0.96 -17.03
C ARG A 229 -2.90 -1.10 -17.29
N GLN A 230 -3.40 -2.32 -17.44
CA GLN A 230 -4.83 -2.57 -17.63
C GLN A 230 -5.66 -2.11 -16.42
N GLU A 231 -5.22 -2.37 -15.19
CA GLU A 231 -5.89 -1.88 -13.97
C GLU A 231 -5.90 -0.34 -13.89
N PHE A 232 -4.81 0.33 -14.26
CA PHE A 232 -4.75 1.80 -14.27
C PHE A 232 -5.67 2.39 -15.35
N THR A 233 -5.60 1.87 -16.58
CA THR A 233 -6.46 2.33 -17.68
C THR A 233 -7.94 2.09 -17.38
N ASN A 234 -8.29 0.91 -16.86
CA ASN A 234 -9.66 0.61 -16.46
C ASN A 234 -10.11 1.45 -15.27
N GLY A 235 -9.21 1.75 -14.32
CA GLY A 235 -9.49 2.66 -13.20
C GLY A 235 -9.79 4.09 -13.66
N VAL A 236 -9.01 4.63 -14.61
CA VAL A 236 -9.26 5.95 -15.21
C VAL A 236 -10.56 5.95 -16.02
N MET A 237 -10.86 4.88 -16.77
CA MET A 237 -12.11 4.76 -17.53
C MET A 237 -13.34 4.52 -16.65
N ALA A 238 -13.18 3.97 -15.44
CA ALA A 238 -14.26 3.76 -14.48
C ALA A 238 -14.65 5.04 -13.72
N ASP A 239 -13.83 6.10 -13.82
CA ASP A 239 -14.09 7.36 -13.13
C ASP A 239 -15.31 8.06 -13.75
N ARG A 240 -16.32 8.39 -12.92
CA ARG A 240 -17.59 8.98 -13.40
C ARG A 240 -17.38 10.29 -14.14
N ASN A 241 -16.33 11.05 -13.80
CA ASN A 241 -15.98 12.28 -14.48
C ASN A 241 -15.43 12.03 -15.88
N VAL A 242 -14.61 10.98 -16.04
CA VAL A 242 -14.07 10.55 -17.33
C VAL A 242 -15.19 9.93 -18.18
N GLN A 243 -16.09 9.15 -17.59
CA GLN A 243 -17.28 8.65 -18.27
C GLN A 243 -18.22 9.78 -18.71
N ALA A 244 -18.46 10.77 -17.84
CA ALA A 244 -19.26 11.94 -18.17
C ALA A 244 -18.62 12.75 -19.31
N ALA A 245 -17.31 13.01 -19.25
CA ALA A 245 -16.58 13.70 -20.30
C ALA A 245 -16.57 12.92 -21.63
N THR A 246 -16.39 11.60 -21.57
CA THR A 246 -16.41 10.73 -22.76
C THR A 246 -17.81 10.66 -23.38
N SER A 247 -18.86 10.57 -22.55
CA SER A 247 -20.26 10.63 -23.02
C SER A 247 -20.61 11.98 -23.62
N ALA A 248 -20.13 13.08 -23.03
CA ALA A 248 -20.33 14.43 -23.55
C ALA A 248 -19.63 14.61 -24.90
N ALA A 249 -18.38 14.17 -25.02
CA ALA A 249 -17.63 14.20 -26.28
C ALA A 249 -18.28 13.32 -27.37
N ALA A 250 -18.73 12.12 -27.03
CA ALA A 250 -19.42 11.22 -27.96
C ALA A 250 -20.74 11.83 -28.45
N SER A 251 -21.52 12.46 -27.57
CA SER A 251 -22.76 13.14 -27.94
C SER A 251 -22.53 14.37 -28.84
N ALA A 252 -21.46 15.13 -28.60
CA ALA A 252 -21.07 16.26 -29.44
C ALA A 252 -20.61 15.81 -30.84
N ALA A 253 -19.82 14.73 -30.92
CA ALA A 253 -19.36 14.16 -32.18
C ALA A 253 -20.52 13.56 -33.00
N ALA A 254 -21.46 12.87 -32.35
CA ALA A 254 -22.67 12.36 -33.00
C ALA A 254 -23.56 13.50 -33.55
N GLY A 255 -23.70 14.59 -32.79
CA GLY A 255 -24.40 15.79 -33.23
C GLY A 255 -23.74 16.45 -34.44
N ALA A 256 -22.40 16.57 -34.44
CA ALA A 256 -21.64 17.10 -35.57
C ALA A 256 -21.75 16.22 -36.82
N ALA A 257 -21.60 14.90 -36.68
CA ALA A 257 -21.74 13.95 -37.79
C ALA A 257 -23.17 13.95 -38.37
N PHE A 258 -24.19 14.07 -37.53
CA PHE A 258 -25.58 14.20 -37.98
C PHE A 258 -25.81 15.51 -38.75
N GLN A 259 -25.30 16.64 -38.26
CA GLN A 259 -25.37 17.92 -38.99
C GLN A 259 -24.66 17.84 -40.35
N GLN A 260 -23.51 17.18 -40.41
CA GLN A 260 -22.73 17.02 -41.63
C GLN A 260 -23.41 16.08 -42.64
N ALA A 261 -24.04 15.00 -42.18
CA ALA A 261 -24.85 14.11 -43.02
C ALA A 261 -26.14 14.77 -43.54
N THR A 262 -26.67 15.75 -42.79
CA THR A 262 -27.89 16.49 -43.19
C THR A 262 -27.56 17.61 -44.19
N GLN A 263 -26.35 18.18 -44.15
CA GLN A 263 -25.90 19.17 -45.14
C GLN A 263 -25.50 18.57 -46.49
N GLY A 264 -25.08 17.30 -46.55
CA GLY A 264 -24.69 16.63 -47.81
C GLY A 264 -25.84 16.12 -48.69
N ARG A 265 -27.09 16.51 -48.40
CA ARG A 265 -28.30 15.96 -49.02
C ARG A 265 -29.12 16.97 -49.83
N PHE A 266 -28.52 18.10 -50.20
CA PHE A 266 -29.07 19.11 -51.12
C PHE A 266 -28.19 19.26 -52.34
#